data_AF-A0A9P3HE87-F1
#
_entry.id   AF-A0A9P3HE87-F1
#
_cell.length_a   1.000
_cell.length_b   1.000
_cell.length_c   1.000
_cell.angle_alpha   90.00
_cell.angle_beta   90.00
_cell.angle_gamma   90.00
#
_symmetry.space_group_name_H-M   'P 1'
#
loop_
_entity.id
_entity.type
_entity.pdbx_description
1 polymer ?
#
loop_
_entity_poly.entity_id
_entity_poly.type
_entity_poly.pdbx_seq_one_letter_code
_entity_poly.pdbx_strand_id
1 'polypeptide(L)'
;MRIAIFSALSVLALGLLRTEAMTTNVVRVDPKTGLVCLILPPPGKLIGDTEQDGLVHCTDGKPKLLPESFFVTKNFKVTENYVQAWGFMDDASVGLLKKDGGGQYDTHKDSGNNSAPGYSVFVELLEPDTGRWCIRFCHKAGSDCNMGKSSYGCQGALGITDWPEPKKTSKSSTKHSRSPKKHSSAKKHSSPKKHSSPKKH
;
A
#
# COMPACT_ATOMS: atom_id res chain seq x y z
N MET A 1 34.98 -77.88 -10.48
CA MET A 1 35.04 -77.25 -9.13
C MET A 1 34.91 -75.74 -9.31
N ARG A 2 34.22 -75.08 -8.37
CA ARG A 2 33.38 -73.89 -8.56
C ARG A 2 34.11 -72.56 -8.82
N ILE A 3 33.37 -71.73 -9.55
CA ILE A 3 33.43 -70.28 -9.80
C ILE A 3 33.66 -69.45 -8.52
N ALA A 4 34.35 -68.30 -8.64
CA ALA A 4 33.95 -67.04 -7.98
C ALA A 4 34.74 -65.83 -8.54
N ILE A 5 34.14 -65.13 -9.51
CA ILE A 5 34.49 -63.75 -9.89
C ILE A 5 33.58 -62.85 -9.07
N PHE A 6 34.12 -62.05 -8.16
CA PHE A 6 33.39 -60.95 -7.51
C PHE A 6 34.03 -59.63 -7.96
N SER A 7 33.46 -59.03 -9.01
CA SER A 7 33.75 -57.65 -9.38
C SER A 7 32.76 -56.76 -8.64
N ALA A 8 33.28 -55.95 -7.72
CA ALA A 8 32.50 -54.98 -6.95
C ALA A 8 32.25 -53.74 -7.83
N LEU A 9 31.01 -53.55 -8.29
CA LEU A 9 30.58 -52.26 -8.81
C LEU A 9 30.26 -51.33 -7.63
N SER A 10 31.15 -50.37 -7.40
CA SER A 10 30.88 -49.23 -6.51
C SER A 10 29.97 -48.24 -7.24
N VAL A 11 28.75 -48.05 -6.75
CA VAL A 11 27.81 -47.05 -7.25
C VAL A 11 28.15 -45.72 -6.57
N LEU A 12 28.85 -44.83 -7.27
CA LEU A 12 28.99 -43.43 -6.86
C LEU A 12 27.66 -42.71 -7.10
N ALA A 13 26.86 -42.53 -6.04
CA ALA A 13 25.72 -41.63 -6.07
C ALA A 13 26.21 -40.18 -5.96
N LEU A 14 26.24 -39.45 -7.09
CA LEU A 14 26.39 -37.99 -7.05
C LEU A 14 25.10 -37.38 -6.48
N GLY A 15 25.17 -36.91 -5.24
CA GLY A 15 24.11 -36.11 -4.64
C GLY A 15 23.93 -34.79 -5.40
N LEU A 16 22.76 -34.62 -6.02
CA LEU A 16 22.30 -33.32 -6.48
C LEU A 16 21.98 -32.45 -5.25
N LEU A 17 22.92 -31.60 -4.84
CA LEU A 17 22.57 -30.46 -3.98
C LEU A 17 21.66 -29.55 -4.81
N ARG A 18 20.36 -29.55 -4.48
CA ARG A 18 19.44 -28.51 -4.95
C ARG A 18 19.85 -27.21 -4.26
N THR A 19 20.46 -26.30 -5.01
CA THR A 19 20.56 -24.89 -4.60
C THR A 19 19.15 -24.31 -4.75
N GLU A 20 18.38 -24.28 -3.67
CA GLU A 20 17.15 -23.50 -3.63
C GLU A 20 17.57 -22.04 -3.78
N ALA A 21 17.39 -21.47 -4.97
CA ALA A 21 17.57 -20.05 -5.18
C ALA A 21 16.52 -19.35 -4.30
N MET A 22 16.95 -18.82 -3.17
CA MET A 22 16.10 -18.05 -2.27
C MET A 22 15.47 -16.92 -3.10
N THR A 23 14.14 -16.97 -3.29
CA THR A 23 13.42 -16.00 -4.12
C THR A 23 13.52 -14.65 -3.44
N THR A 24 14.43 -13.79 -3.92
CA THR A 24 14.55 -12.42 -3.43
C THR A 24 13.44 -11.57 -4.03
N ASN A 25 12.70 -10.88 -3.18
CA ASN A 25 11.77 -9.83 -3.56
C ASN A 25 12.56 -8.60 -4.01
N VAL A 26 12.61 -8.32 -5.31
CA VAL A 26 13.32 -7.16 -5.86
C VAL A 26 12.32 -6.04 -6.13
N VAL A 27 12.34 -4.99 -5.30
CA VAL A 27 11.55 -3.77 -5.51
C VAL A 27 12.31 -2.74 -6.33
N ARG A 28 11.59 -1.91 -7.08
CA ARG A 28 12.14 -0.91 -7.99
C ARG A 28 11.13 0.19 -8.30
N VAL A 29 11.64 1.40 -8.45
CA VAL A 29 10.90 2.58 -8.90
C VAL A 29 11.71 3.29 -9.96
N ASP A 30 11.07 3.69 -11.06
CA ASP A 30 11.67 4.57 -12.06
C ASP A 30 10.73 5.75 -12.36
N PRO A 31 11.04 6.94 -11.81
CA PRO A 31 10.24 8.14 -12.04
C PRO A 31 10.14 8.58 -13.49
N LYS A 32 11.08 8.17 -14.37
CA LYS A 32 11.07 8.57 -15.79
C LYS A 32 10.02 7.81 -16.58
N THR A 33 9.88 6.53 -16.29
CA THR A 33 8.89 5.64 -16.94
C THR A 33 7.58 5.56 -16.16
N GLY A 34 7.58 5.99 -14.91
CA GLY A 34 6.45 5.83 -13.99
C GLY A 34 6.34 4.40 -13.43
N LEU A 35 7.36 3.57 -13.61
CA LEU A 35 7.43 2.21 -13.05
C LEU A 35 7.42 2.29 -11.53
N VAL A 36 6.50 1.53 -10.93
CA VAL A 36 6.46 1.28 -9.50
C VAL A 36 6.29 -0.22 -9.28
N CYS A 37 7.11 -0.74 -8.36
CA CYS A 37 6.95 -2.06 -7.76
C CYS A 37 6.78 -1.92 -6.26
N LEU A 38 5.78 -2.62 -5.72
CA LEU A 38 5.45 -2.65 -4.30
C LEU A 38 5.38 -4.10 -3.81
N ILE A 39 5.64 -4.33 -2.54
CA ILE A 39 5.40 -5.60 -1.87
C ILE A 39 3.97 -5.60 -1.34
N LEU A 40 3.17 -6.55 -1.81
CA LEU A 40 1.78 -6.67 -1.37
C LEU A 40 1.58 -7.91 -0.50
N PRO A 41 0.75 -7.82 0.54
CA PRO A 41 0.32 -8.99 1.30
C PRO A 41 -0.55 -9.90 0.43
N PRO A 42 -0.73 -11.17 0.80
CA PRO A 42 -1.83 -11.98 0.27
C PRO A 42 -3.18 -11.25 0.47
N PRO A 43 -4.10 -11.28 -0.52
CA PRO A 43 -5.40 -10.62 -0.40
C PRO A 43 -6.17 -11.01 0.86
N GLY A 44 -6.78 -10.04 1.53
CA GLY A 44 -7.56 -10.24 2.75
C GLY A 44 -6.74 -10.49 4.02
N LYS A 45 -5.43 -10.29 3.99
CA LYS A 45 -4.55 -10.32 5.17
C LYS A 45 -4.20 -8.92 5.65
N LEU A 46 -3.87 -8.81 6.94
CA LEU A 46 -3.32 -7.58 7.52
C LEU A 46 -1.87 -7.45 7.10
N ILE A 47 -1.47 -6.26 6.66
CA ILE A 47 -0.12 -5.98 6.15
C ILE A 47 0.93 -6.23 7.23
N GLY A 48 0.69 -5.76 8.47
CA GLY A 48 1.58 -5.96 9.60
C GLY A 48 1.78 -7.42 10.01
N ASP A 49 0.82 -8.30 9.74
CA ASP A 49 0.95 -9.75 10.00
C ASP A 49 1.76 -10.46 8.92
N THR A 50 1.99 -9.79 7.79
CA THR A 50 2.56 -10.37 6.57
C THR A 50 3.85 -9.69 6.11
N GLU A 51 4.51 -8.94 6.99
CA GLU A 51 5.73 -8.20 6.65
C GLU A 51 6.85 -9.12 6.12
N GLN A 52 6.76 -10.44 6.34
CA GLN A 52 7.74 -11.46 5.93
C GLN A 52 7.37 -12.29 4.69
N ASP A 53 6.09 -12.35 4.31
CA ASP A 53 5.57 -13.22 3.25
C ASP A 53 4.93 -12.44 2.09
N GLY A 54 5.04 -11.11 2.10
CA GLY A 54 4.64 -10.25 0.99
C GLY A 54 5.36 -10.59 -0.32
N LEU A 55 4.70 -10.30 -1.45
CA LEU A 55 5.22 -10.56 -2.79
C LEU A 55 5.28 -9.29 -3.63
N VAL A 56 6.36 -9.14 -4.40
CA VAL A 56 6.52 -7.99 -5.30
C VAL A 56 5.52 -8.03 -6.46
N HIS A 57 4.83 -6.91 -6.66
CA HIS A 57 3.99 -6.63 -7.81
C HIS A 57 4.48 -5.34 -8.47
N CYS A 58 4.55 -5.33 -9.79
CA CYS A 58 5.08 -4.25 -10.60
C CYS A 58 4.10 -3.85 -11.69
N THR A 59 4.05 -2.55 -11.97
CA THR A 59 3.24 -1.97 -13.05
C THR A 59 3.57 -2.51 -14.45
N ASP A 60 4.81 -2.97 -14.66
CA ASP A 60 5.23 -3.62 -15.92
C ASP A 60 4.97 -5.14 -15.97
N GLY A 61 4.32 -5.69 -14.94
CA GLY A 61 4.00 -7.12 -14.88
C GLY A 61 5.09 -8.04 -14.39
N LYS A 62 6.28 -7.54 -14.01
CA LYS A 62 7.45 -8.38 -13.69
C LYS A 62 7.94 -8.15 -12.25
N PRO A 63 7.82 -9.10 -11.32
CA PRO A 63 7.47 -10.51 -11.54
C PRO A 63 5.96 -10.77 -11.65
N LYS A 64 5.12 -9.87 -11.11
CA LYS A 64 3.66 -9.96 -11.17
C LYS A 64 3.07 -8.60 -11.44
N LEU A 65 1.89 -8.55 -12.06
CA LEU A 65 1.22 -7.29 -12.37
C LEU A 65 0.66 -6.61 -11.12
N LEU A 66 1.07 -5.36 -10.91
CA LEU A 66 0.36 -4.38 -10.09
C LEU A 66 -0.60 -3.62 -11.01
N PRO A 67 -1.93 -3.76 -10.86
CA PRO A 67 -2.89 -3.10 -11.73
C PRO A 67 -2.73 -1.58 -11.69
N GLU A 68 -2.82 -0.89 -12.83
CA GLU A 68 -2.78 0.59 -12.86
C GLU A 68 -3.91 1.21 -12.02
N SER A 69 -5.05 0.52 -11.90
CA SER A 69 -6.17 0.93 -11.04
C SER A 69 -5.81 0.99 -9.56
N PHE A 70 -4.73 0.33 -9.13
CA PHE A 70 -4.21 0.47 -7.77
C PHE A 70 -3.86 1.92 -7.44
N PHE A 71 -3.37 2.68 -8.42
CA PHE A 71 -2.93 4.04 -8.16
C PHE A 71 -4.03 5.05 -8.43
N VAL A 72 -4.55 5.65 -7.37
CA VAL A 72 -5.42 6.83 -7.48
C VAL A 72 -4.57 8.07 -7.77
N THR A 73 -3.43 8.22 -7.10
CA THR A 73 -2.39 9.18 -7.47
C THR A 73 -1.00 8.56 -7.38
N LYS A 74 -0.08 9.05 -8.21
CA LYS A 74 1.36 8.72 -8.18
C LYS A 74 2.17 10.00 -8.22
N ASN A 75 3.02 10.20 -7.23
CA ASN A 75 3.98 11.29 -7.16
C ASN A 75 5.38 10.70 -7.02
N PHE A 76 6.38 11.44 -7.48
CA PHE A 76 7.78 11.03 -7.42
C PHE A 76 8.65 12.19 -6.95
N LYS A 77 9.73 11.86 -6.23
CA LYS A 77 10.76 12.80 -5.82
C LYS A 77 12.12 12.12 -5.91
N VAL A 78 13.04 12.78 -6.59
CA VAL A 78 14.43 12.35 -6.71
C VAL A 78 15.30 13.40 -6.06
N THR A 79 16.21 12.94 -5.21
CA THR A 79 17.24 13.76 -4.57
C THR A 79 18.59 13.06 -4.72
N GLU A 80 19.65 13.69 -4.23
CA GLU A 80 20.97 13.05 -4.12
C GLU A 80 21.00 11.88 -3.11
N ASN A 81 20.08 11.86 -2.14
CA ASN A 81 20.08 10.88 -1.04
C ASN A 81 19.08 9.73 -1.26
N TYR A 82 17.97 10.02 -1.94
CA TYR A 82 16.89 9.06 -2.11
C TYR A 82 16.05 9.29 -3.37
N VAL A 83 15.37 8.21 -3.77
CA VAL A 83 14.24 8.21 -4.70
C VAL A 83 12.98 7.81 -3.92
N GLN A 84 11.90 8.55 -4.10
CA GLN A 84 10.63 8.30 -3.43
C GLN A 84 9.47 8.27 -4.43
N ALA A 85 8.52 7.39 -4.21
CA ALA A 85 7.19 7.42 -4.81
C ALA A 85 6.11 7.33 -3.74
N TRP A 86 4.98 8.03 -3.92
CA TRP A 86 3.87 8.01 -2.98
C TRP A 86 2.57 8.50 -3.61
N GLY A 87 1.45 8.22 -2.95
CA GLY A 87 0.16 8.78 -3.34
C GLY A 87 -1.00 8.07 -2.66
N PHE A 88 -2.16 8.20 -3.29
CA PHE A 88 -3.37 7.49 -2.90
C PHE A 88 -3.52 6.20 -3.70
N MET A 89 -4.08 5.17 -3.07
CA MET A 89 -4.36 3.87 -3.67
C MET A 89 -5.84 3.51 -3.64
N ASP A 90 -6.23 2.60 -4.53
CA ASP A 90 -7.47 1.83 -4.46
C ASP A 90 -7.17 0.46 -3.84
N ASP A 91 -7.45 0.33 -2.54
CA ASP A 91 -7.18 -0.87 -1.73
C ASP A 91 -7.88 -2.12 -2.29
N ALA A 92 -9.08 -1.95 -2.84
CA ALA A 92 -9.89 -3.05 -3.37
C ALA A 92 -9.27 -3.70 -4.62
N SER A 93 -8.47 -2.95 -5.39
CA SER A 93 -7.87 -3.43 -6.65
C SER A 93 -6.93 -4.62 -6.48
N VAL A 94 -6.37 -4.79 -5.28
CA VAL A 94 -5.47 -5.89 -4.92
C VAL A 94 -5.92 -6.63 -3.65
N GLY A 95 -7.12 -6.33 -3.15
CA GLY A 95 -7.74 -7.02 -2.02
C GLY A 95 -7.14 -6.68 -0.66
N LEU A 96 -6.67 -5.45 -0.46
CA LEU A 96 -6.28 -4.97 0.88
C LEU A 96 -7.53 -4.76 1.75
N LEU A 97 -7.37 -4.96 3.06
CA LEU A 97 -8.44 -4.72 4.02
C LEU A 97 -8.58 -3.23 4.29
N LYS A 98 -9.69 -2.61 3.87
CA LYS A 98 -9.94 -1.16 4.03
C LYS A 98 -9.76 -0.57 5.44
N LYS A 99 -9.81 -1.38 6.49
CA LYS A 99 -9.65 -0.93 7.89
C LYS A 99 -8.27 -1.25 8.48
N ASP A 100 -7.39 -1.83 7.67
CA ASP A 100 -6.02 -2.11 8.07
C ASP A 100 -5.25 -0.79 8.21
N GLY A 101 -4.64 -0.59 9.38
CA GLY A 101 -3.80 0.57 9.67
C GLY A 101 -2.44 0.51 8.98
N GLY A 102 -2.10 -0.65 8.39
CA GLY A 102 -0.94 -0.81 7.56
C GLY A 102 0.18 -1.65 8.17
N GLY A 103 1.36 -1.49 7.59
CA GLY A 103 2.60 -2.15 8.01
C GLY A 103 3.76 -1.63 7.17
N GLN A 104 4.95 -2.14 7.43
CA GLN A 104 6.18 -1.73 6.76
C GLN A 104 6.88 -2.92 6.11
N TYR A 105 7.15 -2.78 4.81
CA TYR A 105 8.11 -3.65 4.12
C TYR A 105 9.41 -2.87 3.94
N ASP A 106 10.53 -3.48 4.29
CA ASP A 106 11.84 -2.86 4.11
C ASP A 106 12.91 -3.93 3.81
N THR A 107 14.17 -3.51 3.75
CA THR A 107 15.34 -4.39 3.55
C THR A 107 15.81 -5.09 4.82
N HIS A 108 15.19 -4.83 5.97
CA HIS A 108 15.53 -5.51 7.22
C HIS A 108 15.20 -7.00 7.08
N LYS A 109 16.02 -7.85 7.70
CA LYS A 109 15.86 -9.31 7.62
C LYS A 109 14.52 -9.78 8.16
N ASP A 110 13.93 -9.00 9.06
CA ASP A 110 12.65 -9.31 9.70
C ASP A 110 11.45 -9.00 8.80
N SER A 111 11.65 -8.32 7.66
CA SER A 111 10.65 -8.13 6.60
C SER A 111 10.82 -9.13 5.44
N GLY A 112 11.54 -10.23 5.68
CA GLY A 112 11.81 -11.25 4.67
C GLY A 112 13.02 -10.91 3.78
N ASN A 113 13.11 -11.61 2.64
CA ASN A 113 14.25 -11.50 1.72
C ASN A 113 13.98 -10.45 0.63
N ASN A 114 13.93 -9.18 1.04
CA ASN A 114 13.68 -8.07 0.14
C ASN A 114 14.99 -7.36 -0.24
N SER A 115 15.03 -6.80 -1.44
CA SER A 115 16.18 -6.06 -1.94
C SER A 115 15.77 -4.91 -2.86
N ALA A 116 16.61 -3.89 -2.88
CA ALA A 116 16.51 -2.76 -3.78
C ALA A 116 17.88 -2.51 -4.44
N PRO A 117 18.13 -3.07 -5.64
CA PRO A 117 19.40 -2.92 -6.33
C PRO A 117 19.79 -1.45 -6.50
N GLY A 118 21.03 -1.11 -6.11
CA GLY A 118 21.54 0.27 -6.16
C GLY A 118 21.25 1.14 -4.93
N TYR A 119 20.54 0.60 -3.94
CA TYR A 119 20.22 1.27 -2.69
C TYR A 119 20.62 0.43 -1.48
N SER A 120 20.97 1.08 -0.38
CA SER A 120 21.34 0.38 0.86
C SER A 120 20.11 -0.08 1.63
N VAL A 121 19.03 0.69 1.54
CA VAL A 121 17.77 0.44 2.25
C VAL A 121 16.60 0.95 1.40
N PHE A 122 15.45 0.31 1.52
CA PHE A 122 14.17 0.90 1.15
C PHE A 122 13.20 0.78 2.32
N VAL A 123 12.21 1.65 2.34
CA VAL A 123 11.07 1.60 3.28
C VAL A 123 9.81 1.79 2.45
N GLU A 124 8.90 0.84 2.54
CA GLU A 124 7.58 0.84 1.91
C GLU A 124 6.51 0.76 3.00
N LEU A 125 5.46 1.58 2.90
CA LEU A 125 4.28 1.47 3.74
C LEU A 125 3.02 1.53 2.89
N LEU A 126 2.06 0.70 3.29
CA LEU A 126 0.70 0.67 2.77
C LEU A 126 -0.24 1.01 3.93
N GLU A 127 -1.12 1.98 3.75
CA GLU A 127 -2.07 2.46 4.77
C GLU A 127 -3.51 2.41 4.21
N PRO A 128 -4.15 1.23 4.14
CA PRO A 128 -5.50 1.10 3.57
C PRO A 128 -6.57 1.97 4.24
N ASP A 129 -6.48 2.15 5.56
CA ASP A 129 -7.42 2.97 6.34
C ASP A 129 -7.47 4.45 5.92
N THR A 130 -6.34 4.99 5.46
CA THR A 130 -6.23 6.35 4.92
C THR A 130 -6.11 6.38 3.40
N GLY A 131 -6.04 5.21 2.76
CA GLY A 131 -5.88 5.03 1.32
C GLY A 131 -4.51 5.48 0.80
N ARG A 132 -3.47 5.52 1.64
CA ARG A 132 -2.14 6.02 1.28
C ARG A 132 -1.17 4.88 1.02
N TRP A 133 -0.19 5.16 0.19
CA TRP A 133 0.98 4.31 -0.01
C TRP A 133 2.22 5.18 -0.21
N CYS A 134 3.37 4.63 0.16
CA CYS A 134 4.65 5.26 -0.10
C CYS A 134 5.77 4.24 -0.14
N ILE A 135 6.81 4.54 -0.91
CA ILE A 135 8.07 3.81 -0.94
C ILE A 135 9.21 4.80 -1.12
N ARG A 136 10.30 4.62 -0.35
CA ARG A 136 11.53 5.39 -0.52
C ARG A 136 12.73 4.47 -0.53
N PHE A 137 13.63 4.72 -1.45
CA PHE A 137 14.90 4.06 -1.65
C PHE A 137 16.01 5.02 -1.25
N CYS A 138 16.85 4.65 -0.27
CA CYS A 138 17.94 5.50 0.19
C CYS A 138 19.31 4.88 -0.12
N HIS A 139 20.25 5.71 -0.56
CA HIS A 139 21.62 5.28 -0.81
C HIS A 139 22.36 4.90 0.48
N LYS A 140 21.90 5.39 1.64
CA LYS A 140 22.44 5.08 2.98
C LYS A 140 21.30 4.84 3.95
N ALA A 141 21.52 3.96 4.93
CA ALA A 141 20.64 3.84 6.08
C ALA A 141 20.76 5.09 6.98
N GLY A 142 19.67 5.50 7.62
CA GLY A 142 19.63 6.68 8.47
C GLY A 142 18.27 7.37 8.47
N SER A 143 18.25 8.65 8.86
CA SER A 143 17.02 9.42 9.06
C SER A 143 16.15 9.60 7.81
N ASP A 144 16.74 9.47 6.62
CA ASP A 144 16.00 9.56 5.36
C ASP A 144 15.17 8.30 5.08
N CYS A 145 15.56 7.14 5.61
CA CYS A 145 14.84 5.87 5.51
C CYS A 145 14.80 5.19 6.88
N ASN A 146 13.88 5.62 7.73
CA ASN A 146 13.71 5.06 9.07
C ASN A 146 12.95 3.72 9.02
N MET A 147 13.69 2.63 9.13
CA MET A 147 13.13 1.31 9.40
C MET A 147 12.60 1.24 10.85
N GLY A 148 11.61 0.38 11.11
CA GLY A 148 10.99 0.21 12.43
C GLY A 148 10.04 1.33 12.85
N LYS A 149 9.46 2.06 11.89
CA LYS A 149 8.53 3.18 12.14
C LYS A 149 7.15 2.96 11.52
N SER A 150 6.71 1.71 11.37
CA SER A 150 5.42 1.35 10.77
C SER A 150 4.23 2.10 11.37
N SER A 151 4.16 2.23 12.70
CA SER A 151 3.07 2.94 13.40
C SER A 151 3.00 4.45 13.17
N TYR A 152 4.05 5.05 12.60
CA TYR A 152 4.11 6.48 12.27
C TYR A 152 3.62 6.76 10.84
N GLY A 153 3.43 5.72 10.05
CA GLY A 153 2.96 5.84 8.68
C GLY A 153 3.93 6.52 7.72
N CYS A 154 3.51 6.70 6.47
CA CYS A 154 4.22 7.40 5.41
C CYS A 154 4.65 8.81 5.81
N GLN A 155 3.79 9.52 6.55
CA GLN A 155 4.09 10.88 6.99
C GLN A 155 5.23 10.90 8.01
N GLY A 156 5.24 10.00 9.00
CA GLY A 156 6.27 10.02 10.03
C GLY A 156 7.52 9.23 9.68
N ALA A 157 7.41 8.11 8.97
CA ALA A 157 8.56 7.30 8.57
C ALA A 157 9.38 7.99 7.47
N LEU A 158 8.72 8.65 6.51
CA LEU A 158 9.34 9.26 5.34
C LEU A 158 9.20 10.79 5.29
N GLY A 159 8.50 11.43 6.22
CA GLY A 159 8.36 12.90 6.21
C GLY A 159 7.50 13.43 5.07
N ILE A 160 6.55 12.63 4.56
CA ILE A 160 5.66 13.03 3.45
C ILE A 160 4.53 13.89 4.00
N THR A 161 4.55 15.18 3.66
CA THR A 161 3.55 16.16 4.11
C THR A 161 2.66 16.66 2.98
N ASP A 162 3.07 16.48 1.73
CA ASP A 162 2.35 16.87 0.53
C ASP A 162 1.57 15.69 -0.05
N TRP A 163 0.28 15.64 0.29
CA TRP A 163 -0.68 14.68 -0.26
C TRP A 163 -1.61 15.40 -1.23
N PRO A 164 -1.23 15.53 -2.52
CA PRO A 164 -2.13 16.12 -3.50
C PRO A 164 -3.35 15.20 -3.63
N GLU A 165 -4.48 15.66 -3.11
CA GLU A 165 -5.74 14.92 -3.23
C GLU A 165 -6.05 14.65 -4.70
N PRO A 166 -6.64 13.48 -5.03
CA PRO A 166 -7.10 13.22 -6.37
C PRO A 166 -8.07 14.33 -6.80
N LYS A 167 -7.77 14.97 -7.95
CA LYS A 167 -8.66 15.97 -8.53
C LYS A 167 -10.02 15.33 -8.75
N LYS A 168 -11.04 15.78 -8.02
CA LYS A 168 -12.43 15.38 -8.28
C LYS A 168 -12.73 15.73 -9.74
N THR A 169 -12.81 14.72 -10.61
CA THR A 169 -13.36 14.91 -11.95
C THR A 169 -14.74 15.51 -11.77
N SER A 170 -14.92 16.74 -12.22
CA SER A 170 -16.18 17.46 -12.21
C SER A 170 -17.20 16.65 -13.01
N LYS A 171 -18.01 15.83 -12.31
CA LYS A 171 -19.24 15.33 -12.88
C LYS A 171 -20.09 16.56 -13.19
N SER A 172 -20.26 16.83 -14.49
CA SER A 172 -21.22 17.74 -15.05
C SER A 172 -22.53 17.59 -14.30
N SER A 173 -22.86 18.62 -13.52
CA SER A 173 -24.19 18.80 -12.94
C SER A 173 -25.12 19.10 -14.11
N THR A 174 -25.78 18.05 -14.62
CA THR A 174 -26.95 18.24 -15.48
C THR A 174 -27.98 19.02 -14.67
N LYS A 175 -28.04 20.33 -14.93
CA LYS A 175 -29.07 21.26 -14.48
C LYS A 175 -30.43 20.67 -14.87
N HIS A 176 -31.15 20.11 -13.91
CA HIS A 176 -32.60 20.00 -14.04
C HIS A 176 -33.20 21.33 -13.61
N SER A 177 -33.42 22.18 -14.61
CA SER A 177 -34.19 23.41 -14.49
C SER A 177 -35.62 23.08 -14.06
N ARG A 178 -36.02 23.48 -12.85
CA ARG A 178 -37.43 23.78 -12.56
C ARG A 178 -37.54 25.24 -12.14
N SER A 179 -38.15 26.00 -13.05
CA SER A 179 -38.52 27.41 -12.90
C SER A 179 -39.49 27.66 -11.74
N PRO A 180 -39.55 28.91 -11.23
CA PRO A 180 -40.30 29.28 -10.04
C PRO A 180 -41.78 29.60 -10.34
N LYS A 181 -42.69 29.24 -9.44
CA LYS A 181 -44.02 29.85 -9.34
C LYS A 181 -44.17 30.56 -7.99
N LYS A 182 -44.27 31.89 -8.04
CA LYS A 182 -44.80 32.76 -6.98
C LYS A 182 -46.33 32.80 -7.07
N HIS A 183 -47.02 32.75 -5.93
CA HIS A 183 -48.27 33.47 -5.58
C HIS A 183 -48.46 33.28 -4.05
N SER A 184 -48.09 34.25 -3.20
CA SER A 184 -48.86 35.39 -2.68
C SER A 184 -49.99 35.07 -1.67
N SER A 185 -49.82 35.64 -0.46
CA SER A 185 -50.83 36.34 0.37
C SER A 185 -51.54 35.61 1.55
N ALA A 186 -50.96 35.84 2.75
CA ALA A 186 -51.55 36.40 3.99
C ALA A 186 -52.96 36.00 4.51
N LYS A 187 -53.05 35.60 5.80
CA LYS A 187 -53.76 36.37 6.87
C LYS A 187 -53.58 35.80 8.30
N LYS A 188 -53.61 36.74 9.25
CA LYS A 188 -53.54 36.69 10.72
C LYS A 188 -54.66 35.85 11.38
N HIS A 189 -54.42 35.33 12.60
CA HIS A 189 -55.10 35.67 13.88
C HIS A 189 -54.78 34.62 14.98
N SER A 190 -54.04 34.99 16.03
CA SER A 190 -54.49 35.30 17.40
C SER A 190 -54.45 34.11 18.40
N SER A 191 -53.50 34.16 19.34
CA SER A 191 -53.58 33.57 20.70
C SER A 191 -54.72 34.26 21.49
N PRO A 192 -55.28 33.75 22.63
CA PRO A 192 -54.51 33.39 23.85
C PRO A 192 -55.12 32.35 24.84
N LYS A 193 -54.32 31.99 25.86
CA LYS A 193 -54.63 31.80 27.31
C LYS A 193 -54.25 30.47 27.99
N LYS A 194 -53.28 30.62 28.92
CA LYS A 194 -53.14 30.13 30.32
C LYS A 194 -54.12 29.08 30.86
N HIS A 195 -53.58 28.08 31.58
CA HIS A 195 -53.83 27.78 33.02
C HIS A 195 -52.96 26.58 33.46
N SER A 196 -51.96 26.78 34.34
CA SER A 196 -51.94 26.57 35.81
C SER A 196 -51.56 25.15 36.27
N SER A 197 -50.45 25.07 37.01
CA SER A 197 -50.03 23.94 37.87
C SER A 197 -51.06 23.59 38.94
N PRO A 198 -50.91 22.42 39.61
CA PRO A 198 -50.39 22.50 40.98
C PRO A 198 -49.37 21.40 41.36
N LYS A 199 -48.94 21.49 42.61
CA LYS A 199 -47.73 21.01 43.31
C LYS A 199 -48.07 19.79 44.21
N LYS A 200 -47.02 19.08 44.67
CA LYS A 200 -46.95 18.09 45.80
C LYS A 200 -47.55 16.71 45.48
N HIS A 201 -46.95 15.58 45.91
CA HIS A 201 -46.24 15.29 47.16
C HIS A 201 -44.79 14.81 47.00
#